data_AF-A0A929GBL5-F1
#
_entry.id   AF-A0A929GBL5-F1
#
_cell.length_a   1.000
_cell.length_b   1.000
_cell.length_c   1.000
_cell.angle_alpha   90.00
_cell.angle_beta   90.00
_cell.angle_gamma   90.00
#
_symmetry.space_group_name_H-M   'P 1'
#
loop_
_entity.id
_entity.type
_entity.pdbx_description
1 polymer ?
#
loop_
_entity_poly.entity_id
_entity_poly.type
_entity_poly.pdbx_seq_one_letter_code
_entity_poly.pdbx_strand_id
1 'polypeptide(L)'
;MANFTGYRCSICGQELGPEDVQYTCPHDGGNLDVILDYDRIRRDVSPADIRRSAESSIWRYLPLLPVQDPGHLGTPLRAVGWTPLFDLQPIAGKLGLEKLWLKDDGRNPTASLKDRASAVAVARAQEIGVDVIVTASTGNAGAALAGMAGAAKMPAVILAPTTAPPAKIAQLLIFGARVVLVEGTYDDAFDLTIQAAERFGWYCRNTGFNPFTAEGKKTAAFEICEQLLIESDVESSGKERWPTP
;
A
#
# COMPACT_ATOMS: atom_id res chain seq x y z
N MET A 1 2.86 -13.54 -14.51
CA MET A 1 4.31 -13.25 -14.47
C MET A 1 4.45 -11.82 -14.01
N ALA A 2 4.86 -11.62 -12.76
CA ALA A 2 5.02 -10.28 -12.20
C ALA A 2 6.13 -9.52 -12.96
N ASN A 3 5.94 -8.23 -13.20
CA ASN A 3 6.95 -7.36 -13.83
C ASN A 3 8.14 -7.07 -12.89
N PHE A 4 8.17 -7.68 -11.70
CA PHE A 4 9.19 -7.54 -10.69
C PHE A 4 10.45 -8.32 -11.06
N THR A 5 11.58 -7.62 -11.18
CA THR A 5 12.86 -8.21 -11.62
C THR A 5 13.93 -8.23 -10.54
N GLY A 6 13.73 -7.52 -9.43
CA GLY A 6 14.68 -7.49 -8.32
C GLY A 6 14.61 -6.19 -7.53
N TYR A 7 15.70 -5.90 -6.82
CA TYR A 7 15.80 -4.78 -5.92
C TYR A 7 17.03 -3.93 -6.22
N ARG A 8 16.99 -2.65 -5.87
CA ARG A 8 18.16 -1.77 -5.83
C ARG A 8 18.34 -1.20 -4.43
N CYS A 9 19.53 -1.32 -3.86
CA CYS A 9 19.81 -0.67 -2.58
C CYS A 9 19.85 0.86 -2.75
N SER A 10 19.17 1.58 -1.85
CA SER A 10 19.14 3.05 -1.84
C SER A 10 20.46 3.69 -1.36
N ILE A 11 21.38 2.91 -0.76
CA ILE A 11 22.68 3.39 -0.26
C ILE A 11 23.81 3.01 -1.21
N CYS A 12 24.14 1.71 -1.34
CA CYS A 12 25.25 1.27 -2.21
C CYS A 12 24.89 1.14 -3.69
N GLY A 13 23.61 1.21 -4.07
CA GLY A 13 23.17 1.06 -5.46
C GLY A 13 23.25 -0.36 -6.02
N GLN A 14 23.63 -1.35 -5.20
CA GLN A 14 23.71 -2.75 -5.63
C GLN A 14 22.33 -3.25 -6.06
N GLU A 15 22.30 -3.94 -7.21
CA GLU A 15 21.12 -4.67 -7.67
C GLU A 15 21.15 -6.10 -7.15
N LEU A 16 20.00 -6.57 -6.69
CA LEU A 16 19.80 -7.88 -6.07
C LEU A 16 18.60 -8.55 -6.75
N GLY A 17 18.68 -9.84 -6.99
CA GLY A 17 17.59 -10.63 -7.55
C GLY A 17 16.42 -10.80 -6.58
N PRO A 18 15.24 -11.23 -7.08
CA PRO A 18 14.03 -11.45 -6.27
C PRO A 18 14.20 -12.45 -5.13
N GLU A 19 15.09 -13.44 -5.31
CA GLU A 19 15.35 -14.53 -4.36
C GLU A 19 16.58 -14.26 -3.48
N ASP A 20 17.36 -13.23 -3.78
CA ASP A 20 18.61 -12.94 -3.06
C ASP A 20 18.34 -12.30 -1.68
N VAL A 21 17.21 -11.62 -1.55
CA VAL A 21 16.89 -10.79 -0.39
C VAL A 21 15.37 -10.55 -0.30
N GLN A 22 14.89 -10.24 0.91
CA GLN A 22 13.46 -9.96 1.13
C GLN A 22 13.16 -8.54 1.62
N TYR A 23 14.06 -7.93 2.41
CA TYR A 23 13.77 -6.70 3.14
C TYR A 23 14.84 -5.61 2.96
N THR A 24 16.07 -5.87 3.43
CA THR A 24 17.15 -4.88 3.48
C THR A 24 18.41 -5.39 2.80
N CYS A 25 19.24 -4.48 2.31
CA CYS A 25 20.47 -4.85 1.62
C CYS A 25 21.42 -5.64 2.54
N PRO A 26 21.93 -6.81 2.12
CA PRO A 26 22.83 -7.62 2.94
C PRO A 26 24.23 -6.99 3.11
N HIS A 27 24.59 -6.01 2.28
CA HIS A 27 25.89 -5.35 2.32
C HIS A 27 25.95 -4.21 3.35
N ASP A 28 24.91 -3.36 3.40
CA ASP A 28 24.93 -2.11 4.18
C ASP A 28 23.66 -1.87 5.02
N GLY A 29 22.69 -2.80 5.02
CA GLY A 29 21.43 -2.67 5.74
C GLY A 29 20.46 -1.63 5.14
N GLY A 30 20.78 -1.04 3.99
CA GLY A 30 19.98 -0.02 3.33
C GLY A 30 18.61 -0.52 2.88
N ASN A 31 17.65 0.41 2.77
CA ASN A 31 16.34 0.14 2.20
C ASN A 31 16.46 -0.21 0.72
N LEU A 32 15.62 -1.13 0.29
CA LEU A 32 15.56 -1.60 -1.08
C LEU A 32 14.43 -0.90 -1.84
N ASP A 33 14.71 -0.46 -3.06
CA ASP A 33 13.72 -0.05 -4.05
C ASP A 33 13.39 -1.24 -4.95
N VAL A 34 12.12 -1.40 -5.30
CA VAL A 34 11.66 -2.46 -6.21
C VAL A 34 11.98 -2.09 -7.65
N ILE A 35 12.60 -3.00 -8.39
CA ILE A 35 12.87 -2.87 -9.83
C ILE A 35 11.78 -3.61 -10.61
N LEU A 36 11.23 -2.93 -11.60
CA LEU A 36 10.29 -3.50 -12.57
C LEU A 36 10.92 -3.57 -13.97
N ASP A 37 10.50 -4.53 -14.78
CA ASP A 37 10.82 -4.63 -16.21
C ASP A 37 10.06 -3.56 -17.01
N TYR A 38 10.54 -2.32 -16.95
CA TYR A 38 9.92 -1.19 -17.64
C TYR A 38 9.95 -1.32 -19.17
N ASP A 39 10.94 -2.02 -19.73
CA ASP A 39 11.02 -2.25 -21.16
C ASP A 39 9.90 -3.19 -21.62
N ARG A 40 9.62 -4.24 -20.86
CA ARG A 40 8.44 -5.09 -21.10
C ARG A 40 7.15 -4.36 -20.87
N ILE A 41 7.00 -3.64 -19.75
CA ILE A 41 5.79 -2.86 -19.46
C ILE A 41 5.49 -1.89 -20.62
N ARG A 42 6.49 -1.17 -21.13
CA ARG A 42 6.31 -0.22 -22.24
C ARG A 42 5.87 -0.89 -23.54
N ARG A 43 6.28 -2.14 -23.79
CA ARG A 43 5.85 -2.91 -24.96
C ARG A 43 4.42 -3.42 -24.82
N ASP A 44 4.04 -3.87 -23.63
CA ASP A 44 2.82 -4.65 -23.42
C ASP A 44 1.63 -3.79 -22.94
N VAL A 45 1.90 -2.63 -22.33
CA VAL A 45 0.89 -1.83 -21.62
C VAL A 45 0.98 -0.37 -22.01
N SER A 46 -0.14 0.20 -22.48
CA SER A 46 -0.25 1.63 -22.72
C SER A 46 -0.98 2.34 -21.56
N PRO A 47 -0.75 3.66 -21.36
CA PRO A 47 -1.56 4.45 -20.43
C PRO A 47 -3.07 4.42 -20.74
N ALA A 48 -3.45 4.17 -22.00
CA ALA A 48 -4.85 4.05 -22.39
C ALA A 48 -5.49 2.76 -21.87
N ASP A 49 -4.73 1.68 -21.71
CA ASP A 49 -5.23 0.41 -21.16
C ASP A 49 -5.60 0.57 -19.68
N ILE A 50 -4.75 1.28 -18.92
CA ILE A 50 -5.02 1.62 -17.51
C ILE A 50 -6.28 2.49 -17.40
N ARG A 51 -6.39 3.54 -18.22
CA ARG A 51 -7.54 4.47 -18.20
C ARG A 51 -8.87 3.80 -18.56
N ARG A 52 -8.85 2.80 -19.44
CA ARG A 52 -10.05 2.04 -19.83
C ARG A 52 -10.48 1.00 -18.80
N SER A 53 -9.66 0.73 -17.78
CA SER A 53 -9.99 -0.27 -16.77
C SER A 53 -11.24 0.15 -15.97
N ALA A 54 -12.20 -0.77 -15.85
CA ALA A 54 -13.37 -0.60 -15.00
C ALA A 54 -13.06 -0.79 -13.50
N GLU A 55 -11.88 -1.31 -13.17
CA GLU A 55 -11.40 -1.47 -11.79
C GLU A 55 -11.22 -0.09 -11.15
N SER A 56 -11.90 0.14 -10.02
CA SER A 56 -11.90 1.40 -9.27
C SER A 56 -11.14 1.22 -7.95
N SER A 57 -9.91 0.73 -8.06
CA SER A 57 -9.01 0.49 -6.93
C SER A 57 -7.55 0.54 -7.41
N ILE A 58 -6.61 0.38 -6.48
CA ILE A 58 -5.17 0.33 -6.80
C ILE A 58 -4.82 -0.81 -7.78
N TRP A 59 -5.66 -1.84 -7.88
CA TRP A 59 -5.42 -3.00 -8.74
C TRP A 59 -5.56 -2.68 -10.22
N ARG A 60 -6.13 -1.53 -10.58
CA ARG A 60 -6.08 -1.05 -11.97
C ARG A 60 -4.65 -0.76 -12.46
N TYR A 61 -3.73 -0.54 -11.52
CA TYR A 61 -2.31 -0.35 -11.78
C TYR A 61 -1.51 -1.66 -11.68
N LEU A 62 -2.14 -2.84 -11.68
CA LEU A 62 -1.46 -4.14 -11.62
C LEU A 62 -0.23 -4.25 -12.54
N PRO A 63 -0.24 -3.76 -13.80
CA PRO A 63 0.96 -3.79 -14.64
C PRO A 63 2.17 -3.01 -14.08
N LEU A 64 1.93 -2.06 -13.17
CA LEU A 64 2.93 -1.22 -12.53
C LEU A 64 3.18 -1.61 -11.06
N LEU A 65 2.63 -2.74 -10.61
CA LEU A 65 2.81 -3.28 -9.27
C LEU A 65 3.66 -4.56 -9.33
N PRO A 66 4.48 -4.83 -8.30
CA PRO A 66 5.36 -6.00 -8.27
C PRO A 66 4.67 -7.26 -7.73
N VAL A 67 3.35 -7.33 -7.85
CA VAL A 67 2.54 -8.45 -7.34
C VAL A 67 1.55 -8.91 -8.39
N GLN A 68 1.12 -10.15 -8.27
CA GLN A 68 -0.01 -10.66 -9.02
C GLN A 68 -1.34 -10.17 -8.47
N ASP A 69 -2.41 -10.38 -9.24
CA ASP A 69 -3.76 -10.14 -8.75
C ASP A 69 -4.04 -11.02 -7.50
N PRO A 70 -4.37 -10.42 -6.33
CA PRO A 70 -4.65 -11.18 -5.11
C PRO A 70 -6.03 -11.86 -5.06
N GLY A 71 -6.91 -11.60 -6.05
CA GLY A 71 -8.28 -12.10 -6.05
C GLY A 71 -9.20 -11.31 -5.12
N HIS A 72 -9.95 -12.00 -4.27
CA HIS A 72 -10.83 -11.42 -3.22
C HIS A 72 -11.84 -10.37 -3.72
N LEU A 73 -12.46 -10.63 -4.86
CA LEU A 73 -13.56 -9.81 -5.40
C LEU A 73 -14.69 -9.65 -4.38
N GLY A 74 -15.22 -8.44 -4.26
CA GLY A 74 -16.29 -8.10 -3.32
C GLY A 74 -15.84 -7.86 -1.87
N THR A 75 -14.52 -7.88 -1.59
CA THR A 75 -13.98 -7.60 -0.26
C THR A 75 -13.36 -6.19 -0.16
N PRO A 76 -13.12 -5.67 1.06
CA PRO A 76 -12.40 -4.40 1.24
C PRO A 76 -11.03 -4.35 0.58
N LEU A 77 -10.35 -5.48 0.33
CA LEU A 77 -9.07 -5.51 -0.39
C LEU A 77 -9.21 -4.92 -1.80
N ARG A 78 -10.39 -5.07 -2.43
CA ARG A 78 -10.74 -4.51 -3.75
C ARG A 78 -11.32 -3.10 -3.70
N ALA A 79 -11.44 -2.51 -2.52
CA ALA A 79 -11.93 -1.14 -2.35
C ALA A 79 -10.80 -0.16 -1.98
N VAL A 80 -9.54 -0.61 -1.99
CA VAL A 80 -8.39 0.24 -1.66
C VAL A 80 -8.05 1.14 -2.85
N GLY A 81 -7.87 2.42 -2.57
CA GLY A 81 -7.59 3.43 -3.59
C GLY A 81 -8.84 3.94 -4.28
N TRP A 82 -8.63 4.50 -5.46
CA TRP A 82 -9.59 5.29 -6.24
C TRP A 82 -10.36 6.32 -5.40
N THR A 83 -9.67 6.90 -4.42
CA THR A 83 -10.27 7.81 -3.46
C THR A 83 -10.58 9.16 -4.10
N PRO A 84 -11.53 9.95 -3.53
CA PRO A 84 -11.88 11.24 -4.09
C PRO A 84 -10.69 12.21 -4.18
N LEU A 85 -10.68 12.99 -5.26
CA LEU A 85 -9.84 14.16 -5.43
C LEU A 85 -10.74 15.39 -5.44
N PHE A 86 -10.74 16.16 -4.35
CA PHE A 86 -11.58 17.34 -4.20
C PHE A 86 -10.86 18.57 -4.72
N ASP A 87 -11.52 19.32 -5.59
CA ASP A 87 -11.11 20.67 -6.00
C ASP A 87 -11.57 21.69 -4.94
N LEU A 88 -10.62 22.44 -4.37
CA LEU A 88 -10.83 23.32 -3.23
C LEU A 88 -10.70 24.81 -3.61
N GLN A 89 -11.30 25.22 -4.73
CA GLN A 89 -11.28 26.62 -5.22
C GLN A 89 -11.54 27.69 -4.15
N PRO A 90 -12.55 27.57 -3.26
CA PRO A 90 -12.80 28.61 -2.25
C PRO A 90 -11.65 28.78 -1.25
N ILE A 91 -10.89 27.71 -0.97
CA ILE A 91 -9.72 27.75 -0.09
C ILE A 91 -8.51 28.24 -0.88
N ALA A 92 -8.36 27.82 -2.14
CA ALA A 92 -7.32 28.30 -3.05
C ALA A 92 -7.30 29.83 -3.12
N GLY A 93 -8.47 30.44 -3.35
CA GLY A 93 -8.60 31.91 -3.41
C GLY A 93 -8.22 32.63 -2.11
N LYS A 94 -8.53 32.04 -0.94
CA LYS A 94 -8.11 32.60 0.36
C LYS A 94 -6.61 32.54 0.60
N LEU A 95 -5.93 31.56 -0.01
CA LEU A 95 -4.49 31.35 0.11
C LEU A 95 -3.69 32.02 -1.02
N GLY A 96 -4.35 32.66 -1.99
CA GLY A 96 -3.68 33.22 -3.17
C GLY A 96 -3.12 32.16 -4.12
N LEU A 97 -3.68 30.94 -4.11
CA LEU A 97 -3.29 29.84 -4.98
C LEU A 97 -4.22 29.78 -6.21
N GLU A 98 -3.67 29.48 -7.38
CA GLU A 98 -4.46 29.28 -8.61
C GLU A 98 -5.30 28.00 -8.55
N LYS A 99 -4.72 26.92 -8.02
CA LYS A 99 -5.40 25.63 -7.86
C LYS A 99 -4.97 24.97 -6.55
N LEU A 100 -5.90 24.25 -5.94
CA LEU A 100 -5.67 23.45 -4.74
C LEU A 100 -6.58 22.23 -4.77
N TRP A 101 -5.99 21.05 -4.61
CA TRP A 101 -6.74 19.80 -4.53
C TRP A 101 -6.43 19.05 -3.23
N LEU A 102 -7.39 18.25 -2.78
CA LEU A 102 -7.26 17.31 -1.66
C LEU A 102 -7.54 15.89 -2.13
N LYS A 103 -6.53 15.03 -2.05
CA LYS A 103 -6.68 13.58 -2.23
C LYS A 103 -7.07 12.94 -0.89
N ASP A 104 -8.34 12.57 -0.74
CA ASP A 104 -8.89 12.08 0.54
C ASP A 104 -8.73 10.57 0.73
N ASP A 105 -7.50 10.16 1.07
CA ASP A 105 -7.22 8.78 1.44
C ASP A 105 -7.79 8.35 2.80
N GLY A 106 -8.49 9.24 3.51
CA GLY A 106 -9.34 8.90 4.64
C GLY A 106 -10.61 8.13 4.24
N ARG A 107 -10.90 8.04 2.94
CA ARG A 107 -12.00 7.22 2.37
C ARG A 107 -11.62 5.76 2.09
N ASN A 108 -10.36 5.39 2.26
CA ASN A 108 -9.96 3.98 2.17
C ASN A 108 -10.66 3.14 3.25
N PRO A 109 -10.73 1.80 3.10
CA PRO A 109 -11.53 0.93 3.98
C PRO A 109 -11.25 1.03 5.49
N THR A 110 -10.00 1.24 5.88
CA THR A 110 -9.59 1.44 7.29
C THR A 110 -9.34 2.92 7.61
N ALA A 111 -9.81 3.81 6.74
CA ALA A 111 -9.73 5.26 6.81
C ALA A 111 -8.29 5.82 6.78
N SER A 112 -7.38 5.19 6.02
CA SER A 112 -6.05 5.76 5.83
C SER A 112 -5.32 5.32 4.56
N LEU A 113 -4.36 6.15 4.14
CA LEU A 113 -3.35 5.84 3.10
C LEU A 113 -2.62 4.50 3.33
N LYS A 114 -2.57 4.01 4.57
CA LYS A 114 -1.83 2.79 4.90
C LYS A 114 -2.45 1.53 4.28
N ASP A 115 -3.73 1.59 3.90
CA ASP A 115 -4.40 0.51 3.17
C ASP A 115 -3.71 0.18 1.86
N ARG A 116 -3.24 1.18 1.10
CA ARG A 116 -2.52 0.94 -0.16
C ARG A 116 -1.28 0.07 0.03
N ALA A 117 -0.48 0.40 1.04
CA ALA A 117 0.72 -0.35 1.37
C ALA A 117 0.39 -1.75 1.91
N SER A 118 -0.61 -1.86 2.79
CA SER A 118 -0.99 -3.14 3.37
C SER A 118 -1.64 -4.08 2.34
N ALA A 119 -2.40 -3.56 1.38
CA ALA A 119 -3.00 -4.33 0.31
C ALA A 119 -1.94 -5.01 -0.57
N VAL A 120 -0.92 -4.26 -1.00
CA VAL A 120 0.22 -4.82 -1.76
C VAL A 120 1.04 -5.79 -0.91
N ALA A 121 1.25 -5.51 0.38
CA ALA A 121 1.97 -6.42 1.27
C ALA A 121 1.23 -7.76 1.46
N VAL A 122 -0.10 -7.73 1.61
CA VAL A 122 -0.95 -8.94 1.69
C VAL A 122 -0.91 -9.71 0.38
N ALA A 123 -1.04 -9.04 -0.76
CA ALA A 123 -0.92 -9.68 -2.07
C ALA A 123 0.43 -10.36 -2.26
N ARG A 124 1.53 -9.69 -1.88
CA ARG A 124 2.87 -10.28 -1.93
C ARG A 124 2.98 -11.50 -1.01
N ALA A 125 2.48 -11.42 0.22
CA ALA A 125 2.52 -12.53 1.16
C ALA A 125 1.78 -13.78 0.63
N GLN A 126 0.60 -13.58 0.00
CA GLN A 126 -0.12 -14.66 -0.67
C GLN A 126 0.66 -15.24 -1.85
N GLU A 127 1.27 -14.38 -2.67
CA GLU A 127 2.03 -14.80 -3.85
C GLU A 127 3.26 -15.65 -3.49
N ILE A 128 3.96 -15.32 -2.40
CA ILE A 128 5.11 -16.10 -1.92
C ILE A 128 4.71 -17.27 -1.00
N GLY A 129 3.41 -17.50 -0.82
CA GLY A 129 2.89 -18.64 -0.06
C GLY A 129 3.16 -18.61 1.45
N VAL A 130 3.28 -17.41 2.04
CA VAL A 130 3.46 -17.27 3.49
C VAL A 130 2.11 -17.30 4.21
N ASP A 131 2.04 -18.01 5.33
CA ASP A 131 0.78 -18.23 6.07
C ASP A 131 0.37 -17.07 6.99
N VAL A 132 1.32 -16.23 7.41
CA VAL A 132 1.07 -15.17 8.42
C VAL A 132 1.79 -13.89 8.04
N ILE A 133 1.09 -12.77 8.16
CA ILE A 133 1.66 -11.43 8.00
C ILE A 133 1.76 -10.72 9.35
N VAL A 134 2.87 -10.02 9.59
CA VAL A 134 3.17 -9.38 10.88
C VAL A 134 3.53 -7.91 10.70
N THR A 135 3.16 -7.07 11.67
CA THR A 135 3.68 -5.69 11.76
C THR A 135 3.69 -5.17 13.18
N ALA A 136 4.60 -4.24 13.47
CA ALA A 136 4.60 -3.49 14.71
C ALA A 136 3.88 -2.15 14.50
N SER A 137 2.73 -1.96 15.13
CA SER A 137 1.96 -0.72 15.05
C SER A 137 0.81 -0.67 16.03
N THR A 138 0.64 0.47 16.68
CA THR A 138 -0.61 0.84 17.39
C THR A 138 -1.49 1.78 16.59
N GLY A 139 -1.06 2.25 15.43
CA GLY A 139 -1.79 3.21 14.59
C GLY A 139 -2.29 2.62 13.28
N ASN A 140 -2.44 3.49 12.29
CA ASN A 140 -3.07 3.19 11.01
C ASN A 140 -2.42 2.03 10.24
N ALA A 141 -1.11 1.78 10.41
CA ALA A 141 -0.46 0.66 9.72
C ALA A 141 -0.94 -0.71 10.23
N GLY A 142 -1.16 -0.83 11.54
CA GLY A 142 -1.72 -2.03 12.16
C GLY A 142 -3.18 -2.22 11.76
N ALA A 143 -3.99 -1.16 11.80
CA ALA A 143 -5.39 -1.21 11.37
C ALA A 143 -5.53 -1.60 9.89
N ALA A 144 -4.72 -0.98 9.02
CA ALA A 144 -4.69 -1.30 7.60
C ALA A 144 -4.25 -2.75 7.35
N LEU A 145 -3.21 -3.23 8.04
CA LEU A 145 -2.78 -4.62 7.89
C LEU A 145 -3.88 -5.58 8.36
N ALA A 146 -4.44 -5.37 9.54
CA ALA A 146 -5.51 -6.19 10.08
C ALA A 146 -6.73 -6.22 9.14
N GLY A 147 -7.18 -5.06 8.64
CA GLY A 147 -8.30 -4.97 7.73
C GLY A 147 -8.04 -5.65 6.38
N MET A 148 -6.88 -5.44 5.76
CA MET A 148 -6.54 -6.05 4.47
C MET A 148 -6.32 -7.55 4.58
N ALA A 149 -5.65 -8.01 5.64
CA ALA A 149 -5.44 -9.42 5.89
C ALA A 149 -6.75 -10.14 6.23
N GLY A 150 -7.62 -9.50 7.03
CA GLY A 150 -8.97 -10.00 7.31
C GLY A 150 -9.81 -10.12 6.04
N ALA A 151 -9.77 -9.12 5.14
CA ALA A 151 -10.42 -9.18 3.83
C ALA A 151 -9.90 -10.33 2.95
N ALA A 152 -8.60 -10.63 3.05
CA ALA A 152 -7.95 -11.72 2.32
C ALA A 152 -8.01 -13.08 3.03
N LYS A 153 -8.64 -13.16 4.22
CA LYS A 153 -8.62 -14.34 5.12
C LYS A 153 -7.20 -14.82 5.47
N MET A 154 -6.25 -13.90 5.49
CA MET A 154 -4.87 -14.15 5.89
C MET A 154 -4.70 -13.86 7.39
N PRO A 155 -4.14 -14.78 8.18
CA PRO A 155 -3.77 -14.52 9.57
C PRO A 155 -2.83 -13.31 9.69
N ALA A 156 -3.21 -12.34 10.52
CA ALA A 156 -2.39 -11.19 10.85
C ALA A 156 -2.02 -11.16 12.33
N VAL A 157 -0.74 -10.89 12.61
CA VAL A 157 -0.22 -10.68 13.97
C VAL A 157 0.26 -9.23 14.09
N ILE A 158 -0.26 -8.50 15.08
CA ILE A 158 0.12 -7.10 15.32
C ILE A 158 0.80 -7.01 16.68
N LEU A 159 2.06 -6.55 16.68
CA LEU A 159 2.78 -6.25 17.90
C LEU A 159 2.60 -4.78 18.25
N ALA A 160 2.33 -4.52 19.53
CA ALA A 160 2.07 -3.19 20.06
C ALA A 160 2.62 -3.10 21.49
N PRO A 161 3.18 -1.97 21.93
CA PRO A 161 3.53 -1.78 23.33
C PRO A 161 2.29 -1.88 24.24
N THR A 162 2.47 -2.30 25.49
CA THR A 162 1.39 -2.36 26.50
C THR A 162 0.73 -1.00 26.77
N THR A 163 1.42 0.09 26.43
CA THR A 163 0.91 1.48 26.53
C THR A 163 -0.04 1.87 25.39
N ALA A 164 -0.31 0.98 24.43
CA ALA A 164 -1.19 1.23 23.31
C ALA A 164 -2.63 1.59 23.77
N PRO A 165 -3.26 2.64 23.20
CA PRO A 165 -4.62 2.99 23.57
C PRO A 165 -5.63 1.85 23.28
N PRO A 166 -6.51 1.48 24.23
CA PRO A 166 -7.46 0.37 24.07
C PRO A 166 -8.35 0.49 22.84
N ALA A 167 -8.79 1.71 22.49
CA ALA A 167 -9.61 1.95 21.30
C ALA A 167 -8.90 1.54 20.00
N LYS A 168 -7.58 1.72 19.92
CA LYS A 168 -6.80 1.30 18.75
C LYS A 168 -6.64 -0.22 18.72
N ILE A 169 -6.42 -0.85 19.88
CA ILE A 169 -6.37 -2.31 19.99
C ILE A 169 -7.71 -2.95 19.60
N ALA A 170 -8.83 -2.38 20.04
CA ALA A 170 -10.17 -2.86 19.70
C ALA A 170 -10.39 -2.93 18.19
N GLN A 171 -9.95 -1.92 17.44
CA GLN A 171 -10.05 -1.93 15.97
C GLN A 171 -9.28 -3.11 15.34
N LEU A 172 -8.08 -3.42 15.83
CA LEU A 172 -7.27 -4.55 15.34
C LEU A 172 -7.99 -5.89 15.58
N LEU A 173 -8.54 -6.05 16.79
CA LEU A 173 -9.27 -7.26 17.19
C LEU A 173 -10.56 -7.44 16.38
N ILE A 174 -11.30 -6.36 16.11
CA ILE A 174 -12.52 -6.38 15.29
C ILE A 174 -12.22 -6.86 13.86
N PHE A 175 -11.08 -6.47 13.30
CA PHE A 175 -10.64 -6.96 11.99
C PHE A 175 -10.07 -8.39 12.02
N GLY A 176 -10.06 -9.04 13.19
CA GLY A 176 -9.66 -10.45 13.34
C GLY A 176 -8.15 -10.67 13.50
N ALA A 177 -7.37 -9.61 13.73
CA ALA A 177 -5.94 -9.76 13.97
C ALA A 177 -5.65 -10.30 15.37
N ARG A 178 -4.56 -11.06 15.50
CA ARG A 178 -3.99 -11.44 16.79
C ARG A 178 -3.10 -10.32 17.27
N VAL A 179 -3.40 -9.75 18.44
CA VAL A 179 -2.60 -8.67 19.01
C VAL A 179 -1.70 -9.22 20.11
N VAL A 180 -0.41 -8.93 20.02
CA VAL A 180 0.58 -9.26 21.06
C VAL A 180 1.05 -7.95 21.68
N LEU A 181 0.77 -7.79 22.98
CA LEU A 181 1.22 -6.64 23.74
C LEU A 181 2.64 -6.89 24.26
N VAL A 182 3.56 -5.99 23.92
CA VAL A 182 4.98 -6.05 24.25
C VAL A 182 5.24 -5.13 25.44
N GLU A 183 5.86 -5.67 26.49
CA GLU A 183 6.39 -4.87 27.59
C GLU A 183 7.67 -4.18 27.14
N GLY A 184 7.53 -3.00 26.53
CA GLY A 184 8.65 -2.26 25.97
C GLY A 184 8.21 -1.05 25.15
N THR A 185 9.14 -0.53 24.36
CA THR A 185 8.94 0.58 23.44
C THR A 185 8.34 0.13 22.11
N TYR A 186 8.06 1.09 21.23
CA TYR A 186 7.68 0.78 19.85
C TYR A 186 8.81 0.06 19.10
N ASP A 187 10.06 0.46 19.33
CA ASP A 187 11.23 -0.11 18.65
C ASP A 187 11.44 -1.57 19.09
N ASP A 188 11.24 -1.88 20.37
CA ASP A 188 11.26 -3.27 20.86
C ASP A 188 10.18 -4.13 20.16
N ALA A 189 8.97 -3.59 19.99
CA ALA A 189 7.91 -4.27 19.26
C ALA A 189 8.26 -4.44 17.77
N PHE A 190 8.92 -3.46 17.16
CA PHE A 190 9.40 -3.50 15.78
C PHE A 190 10.44 -4.60 15.58
N ASP A 191 11.47 -4.64 16.41
CA ASP A 191 12.54 -5.64 16.35
C ASP A 191 11.99 -7.05 16.58
N LEU A 192 11.04 -7.21 17.51
CA LEU A 192 10.36 -8.49 17.73
C LEU A 192 9.59 -8.97 16.49
N THR A 193 9.04 -8.07 15.67
CA THR A 193 8.40 -8.51 14.41
C THR A 193 9.38 -8.99 13.37
N ILE A 194 10.60 -8.42 13.32
CA ILE A 194 11.66 -8.91 12.45
C ILE A 194 12.11 -10.29 12.92
N GLN A 195 12.38 -10.45 14.22
CA GLN A 195 12.75 -11.74 14.81
C GLN A 195 11.66 -12.80 14.61
N ALA A 196 10.38 -12.43 14.75
CA ALA A 196 9.26 -13.34 14.50
C ALA A 196 9.16 -13.74 13.02
N ALA A 197 9.37 -12.81 12.09
CA ALA A 197 9.40 -13.10 10.66
C ALA A 197 10.51 -14.11 10.32
N GLU A 198 11.73 -13.88 10.82
CA GLU A 198 12.87 -14.78 10.62
C GLU A 198 12.63 -16.17 11.25
N ARG A 199 12.11 -16.20 12.48
CA ARG A 199 11.94 -17.43 13.24
C ARG A 199 10.81 -18.31 12.72
N PHE A 200 9.70 -17.71 12.29
CA PHE A 200 8.47 -18.42 11.94
C PHE A 200 8.17 -18.42 10.44
N GLY A 201 9.02 -17.79 9.62
CA GLY A 201 8.78 -17.63 8.18
C GLY A 201 7.59 -16.71 7.88
N TRP A 202 7.27 -15.77 8.78
CA TRP A 202 6.17 -14.81 8.57
C TRP A 202 6.60 -13.65 7.68
N TYR A 203 5.63 -12.98 7.06
CA TYR A 203 5.91 -11.81 6.22
C TYR A 203 5.81 -10.52 7.04
N CYS A 204 6.92 -9.82 7.24
CA CYS A 204 6.93 -8.54 7.95
C CYS A 204 6.54 -7.37 7.02
N ARG A 205 5.49 -6.62 7.37
CA ARG A 205 4.97 -5.48 6.59
C ARG A 205 5.60 -4.12 6.95
N ASN A 206 6.47 -4.04 7.96
CA ASN A 206 6.89 -2.77 8.54
C ASN A 206 7.33 -1.72 7.51
N THR A 207 6.86 -0.47 7.67
CA THR A 207 7.22 0.63 6.77
C THR A 207 8.67 1.02 7.01
N GLY A 208 9.44 1.26 5.93
CA GLY A 208 10.86 1.57 6.06
C GLY A 208 11.74 0.34 6.33
N PHE A 209 11.16 -0.86 6.22
CA PHE A 209 11.84 -2.15 6.24
C PHE A 209 11.41 -3.00 5.06
N ASN A 210 10.10 -3.07 4.78
CA ASN A 210 9.57 -3.81 3.65
C ASN A 210 9.46 -2.93 2.38
N PRO A 211 10.17 -3.29 1.29
CA PRO A 211 10.21 -2.49 0.06
C PRO A 211 8.84 -2.39 -0.65
N PHE A 212 7.98 -3.40 -0.52
CA PHE A 212 6.65 -3.43 -1.15
C PHE A 212 5.68 -2.41 -0.56
N THR A 213 5.99 -1.82 0.60
CA THR A 213 5.12 -0.79 1.19
C THR A 213 5.13 0.52 0.40
N ALA A 214 6.23 0.84 -0.29
CA ALA A 214 6.31 2.00 -1.18
C ALA A 214 5.47 1.79 -2.44
N GLU A 215 5.44 0.55 -2.93
CA GLU A 215 4.76 0.13 -4.16
C GLU A 215 3.24 0.25 -4.07
N GLY A 216 2.68 0.02 -2.88
CA GLY A 216 1.29 0.40 -2.62
C GLY A 216 1.07 1.91 -2.61
N LYS A 217 1.92 2.67 -1.90
CA LYS A 217 1.74 4.12 -1.74
C LYS A 217 1.86 4.89 -3.05
N LYS A 218 2.75 4.50 -3.96
CA LYS A 218 2.94 5.19 -5.26
C LYS A 218 1.65 5.23 -6.09
N THR A 219 0.73 4.29 -5.88
CA THR A 219 -0.58 4.29 -6.56
C THR A 219 -1.40 5.54 -6.27
N ALA A 220 -1.20 6.20 -5.13
CA ALA A 220 -1.84 7.49 -4.85
C ALA A 220 -1.42 8.56 -5.88
N ALA A 221 -0.15 8.58 -6.27
CA ALA A 221 0.34 9.49 -7.30
C ALA A 221 -0.25 9.16 -8.67
N PHE A 222 -0.33 7.86 -9.02
CA PHE A 222 -0.96 7.43 -10.28
C PHE A 222 -2.42 7.87 -10.36
N GLU A 223 -3.18 7.68 -9.28
CA GLU A 223 -4.58 8.12 -9.21
C GLU A 223 -4.73 9.62 -9.31
N ILE A 224 -3.89 10.40 -8.62
CA ILE A 224 -3.93 11.86 -8.71
C ILE A 224 -3.69 12.31 -10.16
N CYS A 225 -2.64 11.79 -10.80
CA CYS A 225 -2.35 12.10 -12.19
C CYS A 225 -3.53 11.75 -13.11
N GLU A 226 -4.11 10.58 -12.92
CA GLU A 226 -5.20 10.12 -13.77
C GLU A 226 -6.50 10.92 -13.57
N GLN A 227 -6.86 11.23 -12.33
CA GLN A 227 -8.06 12.01 -12.01
C GLN A 227 -7.94 13.45 -12.53
N LEU A 228 -6.76 14.07 -12.45
CA LEU A 228 -6.51 15.41 -13.02
C LEU A 228 -6.58 15.42 -14.55
N LEU A 229 -6.14 14.34 -15.21
CA LEU A 229 -6.26 14.21 -16.66
C LEU A 229 -7.72 14.07 -17.09
N ILE A 230 -8.51 13.26 -16.37
CA ILE A 230 -9.95 13.12 -16.62
C ILE A 230 -10.66 14.47 -16.46
N GLU A 231 -10.32 15.23 -15.42
CA GLU A 231 -10.88 16.58 -15.20
C GLU A 231 -10.56 17.52 -16.37
N SER A 232 -9.31 17.51 -16.86
CA SER A 232 -8.87 18.32 -18.00
C SER A 232 -9.58 17.94 -19.31
N ASP A 233 -9.82 16.64 -19.53
CA ASP A 233 -10.55 16.12 -20.70
C ASP A 233 -12.04 16.54 -20.66
N VAL A 234 -12.63 16.64 -19.46
CA VAL A 234 -14.01 17.11 -19.27
C VAL A 234 -14.10 18.63 -19.50
N GLU A 235 -13.18 19.42 -18.94
CA GLU A 235 -13.12 20.87 -19.15
C GLU A 235 -12.94 21.22 -20.65
N SER A 236 -12.08 20.49 -21.37
CA SER A 236 -11.84 20.71 -22.80
C SER A 236 -12.97 20.22 -23.71
N SER A 237 -13.78 19.26 -23.27
CA SER A 237 -14.91 18.72 -24.04
C SER A 237 -16.25 19.42 -23.78
N GLY A 238 -16.29 20.40 -22.88
CA GLY A 238 -17.48 21.22 -22.59
C GLY A 238 -18.66 20.44 -21.99
N LYS A 239 -18.45 19.21 -21.51
CA LYS A 239 -19.49 18.40 -20.86
C LYS A 239 -19.52 18.73 -19.36
N GLU A 240 -20.70 19.07 -18.84
CA GLU A 240 -20.90 19.33 -17.41
C GLU A 240 -20.37 18.19 -16.54
N ARG A 241 -19.69 18.56 -15.42
CA ARG A 241 -19.27 17.63 -14.37
C ARG A 241 -20.49 16.82 -13.91
N TRP A 242 -20.45 15.50 -14.09
CA TRP A 242 -21.41 14.62 -13.43
C TRP A 242 -21.29 14.81 -11.92
N PRO A 243 -22.39 14.98 -11.17
CA PRO A 243 -22.31 14.99 -9.72
C PRO A 243 -21.83 13.59 -9.29
N THR A 244 -20.64 13.53 -8.71
CA THR A 244 -20.22 12.35 -7.95
C THR A 244 -21.25 12.08 -6.83
N PRO A 245 -21.57 10.81 -6.55
CA PRO A 245 -22.61 10.42 -5.60
C PRO A 245 -22.35 10.89 -4.17
#